data_AF-A0AAG5D559-F1
#
_entry.id   AF-A0AAG5D559-F1
#
_cell.length_a   1.000
_cell.length_b   1.000
_cell.length_c   1.000
_cell.angle_alpha   90.00
_cell.angle_beta   90.00
_cell.angle_gamma   90.00
#
_symmetry.space_group_name_H-M   'P 1'
#
loop_
_entity.id
_entity.type
_entity.pdbx_description
1 polymer ?
#
loop_
_entity_poly.entity_id
_entity_poly.type
_entity_poly.pdbx_seq_one_letter_code
_entity_poly.pdbx_strand_id
1 'polypeptide(L)'
;MPSLTTARLFKGLLRKEIEGPHSTIPEDEFFDAVETGLDKIEEDRQLRVRLKYQSQQSQISNAGSVHSTNLEAEDETAEDFGTGAQAKSHKLWPEIDRICTEQLTQARQGVGEDGNGWQLFADEGEMKMYRREEEVDGMVIDPLKSCHVVKGVTAREMCHYFFDPAYRNDWETTLEDVQIVDNVAPDTLVFLQTYKRIWPASQRDALFWSHMRRITDNVDTGANDVWVVCNHSNQNDEYPPANQGKCVRIYLTVILVCQTYLTPGKDSKTATRDDLTCKITYCSTVNPGGWAPATVLRAIYKKEYPKFLKRFTGYVVDQCKAKPIMY
;
A
#
# COMPACT_ATOMS: atom_id res chain seq x y z
N MET A 1 45.24 7.77 20.19
CA MET A 1 44.29 6.66 19.98
C MET A 1 43.63 6.30 21.32
N PRO A 2 42.38 6.69 21.57
CA PRO A 2 41.63 6.19 22.73
C PRO A 2 41.10 4.78 22.42
N SER A 3 41.25 3.87 23.38
CA SER A 3 41.00 2.43 23.19
C SER A 3 39.53 2.10 22.91
N LEU A 4 39.31 1.09 22.06
CA LEU A 4 38.00 0.52 21.65
C LEU A 4 37.07 0.12 22.81
N THR A 5 37.60 0.02 24.03
CA THR A 5 36.89 -0.46 25.21
C THR A 5 35.98 0.61 25.83
N THR A 6 36.37 1.89 25.78
CA THR A 6 35.59 3.01 26.38
C THR A 6 34.35 3.35 25.53
N ALA A 7 34.44 3.20 24.21
CA ALA A 7 33.32 3.45 23.29
C ALA A 7 32.20 2.40 23.39
N ARG A 8 32.52 1.15 23.76
CA ARG A 8 31.52 0.09 23.99
C ARG A 8 30.81 0.25 25.33
N LEU A 9 31.48 0.73 26.37
CA LEU A 9 30.83 1.04 27.65
C LEU A 9 29.89 2.25 27.54
N PHE A 10 30.25 3.30 26.81
CA PHE A 10 29.37 4.46 26.58
C PHE A 10 28.12 4.10 25.76
N LYS A 11 28.26 3.27 24.71
CA LYS A 11 27.10 2.74 23.96
C LYS A 11 26.23 1.79 24.78
N GLY A 12 26.78 1.12 25.79
CA GLY A 12 26.04 0.22 26.68
C GLY A 12 25.26 0.94 27.77
N LEU A 13 25.78 2.04 28.31
CA LEU A 13 25.13 2.83 29.37
C LEU A 13 24.01 3.73 28.81
N LEU A 14 24.23 4.43 27.69
CA LEU A 14 23.19 5.27 27.05
C LEU A 14 21.98 4.45 26.56
N ARG A 15 22.18 3.17 26.25
CA ARG A 15 21.10 2.30 25.75
C ARG A 15 20.16 1.81 26.87
N LYS A 16 20.59 1.89 28.13
CA LYS A 16 19.84 1.34 29.27
C LYS A 16 19.03 2.38 30.04
N GLU A 17 19.35 3.67 29.90
CA GLU A 17 18.61 4.78 30.55
C GLU A 17 17.60 5.47 29.62
N ILE A 18 17.64 5.22 28.31
CA ILE A 18 16.78 5.88 27.30
C ILE A 18 15.60 4.97 26.86
N GLU A 19 15.58 3.71 27.25
CA GLU A 19 14.55 2.75 26.85
C GLU A 19 13.47 2.59 27.94
N GLY A 20 12.24 3.01 27.64
CA GLY A 20 11.06 2.77 28.47
C GLY A 20 10.10 3.98 28.53
N PRO A 21 8.91 3.83 29.16
CA PRO A 21 7.89 4.88 29.30
C PRO A 21 8.31 6.11 30.14
N HIS A 22 9.61 6.30 30.36
CA HIS A 22 10.21 7.31 31.24
C HIS A 22 11.34 8.12 30.59
N SER A 23 11.40 8.19 29.26
CA SER A 23 12.37 9.03 28.54
C SER A 23 12.13 10.52 28.83
N THR A 24 13.20 11.29 29.09
CA THR A 24 13.18 12.71 29.51
C THR A 24 13.60 13.70 28.43
N ILE A 25 13.76 13.25 27.17
CA ILE A 25 14.17 14.11 26.05
C ILE A 25 12.95 14.94 25.56
N PRO A 26 13.10 16.26 25.33
CA PRO A 26 12.05 17.07 24.70
C PRO A 26 11.68 16.52 23.32
N GLU A 27 10.39 16.40 23.06
CA GLU A 27 9.84 15.70 21.88
C GLU A 27 10.43 16.23 20.55
N ASP A 28 10.54 17.54 20.38
CA ASP A 28 11.03 18.16 19.14
C ASP A 28 12.52 17.86 18.85
N GLU A 29 13.36 17.78 19.88
CA GLU A 29 14.80 17.48 19.76
C GLU A 29 15.05 15.99 19.48
N PHE A 30 14.12 15.13 19.92
CA PHE A 30 14.12 13.72 19.56
C PHE A 30 13.78 13.51 18.07
N PHE A 31 12.80 14.25 17.53
CA PHE A 31 12.36 14.10 16.14
C PHE A 31 13.43 14.52 15.13
N ASP A 32 14.13 15.64 15.36
CA ASP A 32 15.22 16.09 14.49
C ASP A 32 16.41 15.09 14.46
N ALA A 33 16.72 14.47 15.60
CA ALA A 33 17.80 13.49 15.71
C ALA A 33 17.46 12.14 15.06
N VAL A 34 16.18 11.74 15.07
CA VAL A 34 15.69 10.52 14.39
C VAL A 34 15.62 10.71 12.87
N GLU A 35 15.17 11.89 12.42
CA GLU A 35 15.02 12.20 10.98
C GLU A 35 16.39 12.36 10.31
N THR A 36 17.35 13.05 10.94
CA THR A 36 18.70 13.29 10.37
C THR A 36 19.58 12.02 10.29
N GLY A 37 19.30 11.00 11.12
CA GLY A 37 20.06 9.74 11.13
C GLY A 37 19.70 8.76 10.02
N LEU A 38 18.55 8.92 9.38
CA LEU A 38 17.98 7.93 8.45
C LEU A 38 18.27 8.21 6.96
N ASP A 39 18.60 9.46 6.60
CA ASP A 39 18.75 9.84 5.19
C ASP A 39 20.03 9.33 4.52
N LYS A 40 21.09 9.00 5.29
CA LYS A 40 22.38 8.55 4.71
C LYS A 40 22.52 7.04 4.48
N ILE A 41 21.51 6.23 4.84
CA ILE A 41 21.53 4.76 4.71
C ILE A 41 20.52 4.26 3.66
N GLU A 42 19.66 5.16 3.13
CA GLU A 42 18.53 4.78 2.29
C GLU A 42 18.94 4.39 0.85
N GLU A 43 19.91 5.06 0.23
CA GLU A 43 20.30 4.79 -1.17
C GLU A 43 20.90 3.39 -1.38
N ASP A 44 21.87 3.00 -0.53
CA ASP A 44 22.48 1.66 -0.56
C ASP A 44 21.47 0.54 -0.25
N ARG A 45 20.45 0.86 0.56
CA ARG A 45 19.39 -0.08 0.94
C ARG A 45 18.38 -0.28 -0.19
N GLN A 46 17.97 0.80 -0.86
CA GLN A 46 17.07 0.75 -2.01
C GLN A 46 17.65 -0.12 -3.14
N LEU A 47 18.97 -0.02 -3.38
CA LEU A 47 19.65 -0.87 -4.37
C LEU A 47 19.56 -2.36 -4.01
N ARG A 48 19.76 -2.71 -2.72
CA ARG A 48 19.67 -4.11 -2.26
C ARG A 48 18.27 -4.69 -2.38
N VAL A 49 17.24 -3.91 -2.04
CA VAL A 49 15.84 -4.35 -2.18
C VAL A 49 15.50 -4.56 -3.66
N ARG A 50 15.93 -3.65 -4.55
CA ARG A 50 15.73 -3.79 -6.00
C ARG A 50 16.41 -5.03 -6.58
N LEU A 51 17.64 -5.32 -6.17
CA LEU A 51 18.38 -6.51 -6.60
C LEU A 51 17.73 -7.81 -6.10
N LYS A 52 17.28 -7.86 -4.84
CA LYS A 52 16.50 -8.99 -4.32
C LYS A 52 15.22 -9.21 -5.12
N TYR A 53 14.51 -8.14 -5.46
CA TYR A 53 13.28 -8.21 -6.24
C TYR A 53 13.51 -8.77 -7.65
N GLN A 54 14.53 -8.27 -8.37
CA GLN A 54 14.89 -8.81 -9.69
C GLN A 54 15.25 -10.30 -9.64
N SER A 55 15.92 -10.73 -8.57
CA SER A 55 16.21 -12.16 -8.33
C SER A 55 14.94 -12.98 -8.08
N GLN A 56 13.98 -12.47 -7.30
CA GLN A 56 12.71 -13.15 -7.04
C GLN A 56 11.87 -13.29 -8.32
N GLN A 57 11.77 -12.23 -9.14
CA GLN A 57 11.10 -12.29 -10.45
C GLN A 57 11.71 -13.36 -11.37
N SER A 58 13.03 -13.46 -11.41
CA SER A 58 13.75 -14.45 -12.25
C SER A 58 13.49 -15.90 -11.80
N GLN A 59 13.25 -16.11 -10.49
CA GLN A 59 12.92 -17.43 -9.94
C GLN A 59 11.44 -17.79 -10.16
N ILE A 60 10.53 -16.82 -10.03
CA ILE A 60 9.09 -17.00 -10.27
C ILE A 60 8.81 -17.26 -11.76
N SER A 61 9.45 -16.51 -12.66
CA SER A 61 9.32 -16.72 -14.11
C SER A 61 9.86 -18.08 -14.57
N ASN A 62 10.92 -18.61 -13.93
CA ASN A 62 11.43 -19.94 -14.23
C ASN A 62 10.55 -21.08 -13.70
N ALA A 63 9.81 -20.89 -12.59
CA ALA A 63 8.87 -21.90 -12.09
C ALA A 63 7.61 -22.05 -12.97
N GLY A 64 7.25 -20.99 -13.72
CA GLY A 64 6.16 -21.00 -14.70
C GLY A 64 6.57 -21.44 -16.12
N SER A 65 7.87 -21.64 -16.39
CA SER A 65 8.39 -21.97 -17.73
C SER A 65 8.54 -23.48 -17.94
N VAL A 66 7.44 -24.22 -17.87
CA VAL A 66 7.34 -25.58 -18.44
C VAL A 66 6.18 -25.65 -19.44
N HIS A 67 6.01 -24.63 -20.28
CA HIS A 67 5.41 -24.79 -21.60
C HIS A 67 5.69 -23.55 -22.46
N SER A 68 6.66 -23.64 -23.36
CA SER A 68 6.80 -22.68 -24.45
C SER A 68 6.59 -23.40 -25.77
N THR A 69 5.42 -23.16 -26.38
CA THR A 69 5.24 -22.91 -27.81
C THR A 69 3.82 -22.39 -27.99
N ASN A 70 3.63 -21.08 -28.19
CA ASN A 70 2.66 -20.47 -29.13
C ASN A 70 2.59 -18.95 -28.91
N LEU A 71 2.93 -18.19 -29.95
CA LEU A 71 2.92 -16.72 -30.02
C LEU A 71 1.50 -16.12 -30.11
N GLU A 72 0.46 -16.95 -30.07
CA GLU A 72 -0.96 -16.54 -30.12
C GLU A 72 -1.58 -16.39 -28.72
N ALA A 73 -0.92 -16.86 -27.66
CA ALA A 73 -1.46 -16.86 -26.30
C ALA A 73 -1.30 -15.53 -25.53
N GLU A 74 -0.45 -14.60 -25.99
CA GLU A 74 -0.26 -13.32 -25.30
C GLU A 74 -1.52 -12.43 -25.34
N ASP A 75 -2.32 -12.51 -26.40
CA ASP A 75 -3.53 -11.69 -26.57
C ASP A 75 -4.68 -12.17 -25.65
N GLU A 76 -4.87 -13.50 -25.50
CA GLU A 76 -5.89 -14.06 -24.59
C GLU A 76 -5.56 -13.80 -23.10
N THR A 77 -4.26 -13.84 -22.72
CA THR A 77 -3.85 -13.56 -21.34
C THR A 77 -4.07 -12.10 -20.91
N ALA A 78 -4.08 -11.16 -21.86
CA ALA A 78 -4.32 -9.75 -21.61
C ALA A 78 -5.82 -9.45 -21.39
N GLU A 79 -6.72 -10.17 -22.06
CA GLU A 79 -8.17 -10.02 -21.90
C GLU A 79 -8.66 -10.49 -20.51
N ASP A 80 -8.02 -11.51 -19.95
CA ASP A 80 -8.39 -12.08 -18.65
C ASP A 80 -7.84 -11.31 -17.45
N PHE A 81 -6.83 -10.45 -17.62
CA PHE A 81 -6.20 -9.74 -16.50
C PHE A 81 -7.21 -8.83 -15.78
N GLY A 82 -7.28 -8.98 -14.45
CA GLY A 82 -8.15 -8.16 -13.63
C GLY A 82 -9.62 -8.55 -13.72
N THR A 83 -9.93 -9.72 -14.29
CA THR A 83 -11.24 -10.36 -14.17
C THR A 83 -11.29 -11.33 -12.98
N GLY A 84 -10.12 -11.67 -12.42
CA GLY A 84 -9.94 -12.72 -11.43
C GLY A 84 -10.16 -14.14 -11.96
N ALA A 85 -10.41 -14.33 -13.27
CA ALA A 85 -10.68 -15.64 -13.86
C ALA A 85 -9.58 -16.67 -13.55
N GLN A 86 -8.32 -16.25 -13.62
CA GLN A 86 -7.15 -17.11 -13.37
C GLN A 86 -6.97 -17.46 -11.89
N ALA A 87 -7.46 -16.61 -10.98
CA ALA A 87 -7.39 -16.86 -9.54
C ALA A 87 -8.52 -17.79 -9.05
N LYS A 88 -9.59 -18.02 -9.83
CA LYS A 88 -10.81 -18.74 -9.39
C LYS A 88 -10.58 -20.14 -8.81
N SER A 89 -9.59 -20.86 -9.31
CA SER A 89 -9.25 -22.20 -8.82
C SER A 89 -8.40 -22.18 -7.55
N HIS A 90 -7.87 -21.03 -7.14
CA HIS A 90 -7.03 -20.91 -5.97
C HIS A 90 -7.86 -20.89 -4.68
N LYS A 91 -7.34 -21.53 -3.63
CA LYS A 91 -8.00 -21.63 -2.31
C LYS A 91 -8.32 -20.29 -1.66
N LEU A 92 -7.57 -19.23 -1.98
CA LEU A 92 -7.81 -17.87 -1.45
C LEU A 92 -8.95 -17.15 -2.18
N TRP A 93 -9.36 -17.61 -3.36
CA TRP A 93 -10.33 -16.90 -4.20
C TRP A 93 -11.67 -16.60 -3.51
N PRO A 94 -12.30 -17.53 -2.77
CA PRO A 94 -13.56 -17.23 -2.09
C PRO A 94 -13.47 -16.06 -1.11
N GLU A 95 -12.32 -15.90 -0.43
CA GLU A 95 -12.08 -14.76 0.45
C GLU A 95 -11.78 -13.50 -0.34
N ILE A 96 -10.91 -13.58 -1.35
CA ILE A 96 -10.52 -12.45 -2.20
C ILE A 96 -11.75 -11.80 -2.81
N ASP A 97 -12.60 -12.58 -3.49
CA ASP A 97 -13.77 -12.04 -4.18
C ASP A 97 -14.78 -11.40 -3.20
N ARG A 98 -15.03 -12.07 -2.07
CA ARG A 98 -15.91 -11.58 -1.02
C ARG A 98 -15.40 -10.26 -0.42
N ILE A 99 -14.15 -10.22 0.04
CA ILE A 99 -13.56 -9.04 0.67
C ILE A 99 -13.46 -7.88 -0.33
N CYS A 100 -13.06 -8.12 -1.57
CA CYS A 100 -13.02 -7.07 -2.59
C CYS A 100 -14.40 -6.45 -2.83
N THR A 101 -15.46 -7.26 -2.82
CA THR A 101 -16.84 -6.80 -3.02
C THR A 101 -17.37 -6.03 -1.82
N GLU A 102 -17.10 -6.51 -0.60
CA GLU A 102 -17.43 -5.82 0.64
C GLU A 102 -16.72 -4.47 0.74
N GLN A 103 -15.41 -4.44 0.46
CA GLN A 103 -14.59 -3.21 0.52
C GLN A 103 -14.98 -2.21 -0.56
N LEU A 104 -15.31 -2.65 -1.78
CA LEU A 104 -15.84 -1.77 -2.83
C LEU A 104 -17.19 -1.16 -2.42
N THR A 105 -18.07 -1.97 -1.83
CA THR A 105 -19.37 -1.50 -1.32
C THR A 105 -19.17 -0.41 -0.26
N GLN A 106 -18.26 -0.62 0.71
CA GLN A 106 -17.93 0.36 1.73
C GLN A 106 -17.26 1.62 1.15
N ALA A 107 -16.35 1.46 0.19
CA ALA A 107 -15.66 2.57 -0.46
C ALA A 107 -16.64 3.49 -1.21
N ARG A 108 -17.72 2.96 -1.79
CA ARG A 108 -18.76 3.76 -2.47
C ARG A 108 -19.66 4.56 -1.52
N GLN A 109 -19.72 4.23 -0.23
CA GLN A 109 -20.56 4.96 0.72
C GLN A 109 -20.04 6.37 0.99
N GLY A 110 -20.93 7.36 1.09
CA GLY A 110 -20.56 8.74 1.44
C GLY A 110 -19.93 8.87 2.83
N VAL A 111 -19.22 9.98 3.04
CA VAL A 111 -18.59 10.32 4.33
C VAL A 111 -19.44 11.25 5.21
N GLY A 112 -20.55 11.79 4.71
CA GLY A 112 -21.23 12.91 5.36
C GLY A 112 -22.75 12.88 5.42
N GLU A 113 -23.43 11.86 4.89
CA GLU A 113 -24.89 11.96 4.69
C GLU A 113 -25.74 11.52 5.91
N ASP A 114 -25.27 10.66 6.83
CA ASP A 114 -26.13 10.13 7.91
C ASP A 114 -25.48 10.02 9.32
N GLY A 115 -24.48 10.84 9.65
CA GLY A 115 -23.86 10.77 10.99
C GLY A 115 -22.96 9.57 11.24
N ASN A 116 -22.33 9.04 10.18
CA ASN A 116 -21.58 7.78 10.12
C ASN A 116 -20.23 7.80 10.88
N GLY A 117 -19.96 8.86 11.67
CA GLY A 117 -18.77 9.00 12.51
C GLY A 117 -17.49 9.46 11.79
N TRP A 118 -17.53 9.78 10.49
CA TRP A 118 -16.36 10.28 9.75
C TRP A 118 -15.99 11.71 10.14
N GLN A 119 -14.70 11.94 10.36
CA GLN A 119 -14.11 13.22 10.72
C GLN A 119 -13.05 13.59 9.69
N LEU A 120 -13.17 14.77 9.07
CA LEU A 120 -12.13 15.31 8.20
C LEU A 120 -10.88 15.65 9.04
N PHE A 121 -9.71 15.12 8.66
CA PHE A 121 -8.44 15.39 9.36
C PHE A 121 -7.34 15.98 8.48
N ALA A 122 -7.50 15.93 7.15
CA ALA A 122 -6.64 16.61 6.18
C ALA A 122 -7.46 17.08 4.98
N ASP A 123 -7.18 18.30 4.50
CA ASP A 123 -7.76 18.92 3.32
C ASP A 123 -6.65 19.65 2.55
N GLU A 124 -6.28 19.12 1.38
CA GLU A 124 -5.27 19.67 0.47
C GLU A 124 -5.89 19.86 -0.92
N GLY A 125 -6.91 20.71 -1.02
CA GLY A 125 -7.54 21.09 -2.28
C GLY A 125 -8.35 19.94 -2.89
N GLU A 126 -7.78 19.27 -3.89
CA GLU A 126 -8.41 18.12 -4.56
C GLU A 126 -8.28 16.81 -3.76
N MET A 127 -7.62 16.83 -2.59
CA MET A 127 -7.44 15.68 -1.71
C MET A 127 -8.07 15.95 -0.35
N LYS A 128 -8.99 15.07 0.07
CA LYS A 128 -9.62 15.11 1.39
C LYS A 128 -9.42 13.77 2.09
N MET A 129 -9.18 13.81 3.40
CA MET A 129 -9.02 12.61 4.21
C MET A 129 -9.86 12.64 5.47
N TYR A 130 -10.52 11.52 5.70
CA TYR A 130 -11.47 11.29 6.75
C TYR A 130 -11.01 10.10 7.58
N ARG A 131 -11.34 10.14 8.87
CA ARG A 131 -11.12 9.04 9.81
C ARG A 131 -12.38 8.78 10.62
N ARG A 132 -12.57 7.56 11.08
CA ARG A 132 -13.50 7.25 12.17
C ARG A 132 -12.68 6.75 13.35
N GLU A 133 -12.85 7.33 14.53
CA GLU A 133 -12.13 6.85 15.72
C GLU A 133 -12.75 5.54 16.18
N GLU A 134 -11.93 4.49 16.28
CA GLU A 134 -12.37 3.14 16.62
C GLU A 134 -11.27 2.42 17.39
N GLU A 135 -11.63 1.80 18.52
CA GLU A 135 -10.71 1.05 19.36
C GLU A 135 -11.29 -0.32 19.67
N VAL A 136 -10.51 -1.38 19.43
CA VAL A 136 -10.88 -2.77 19.70
C VAL A 136 -9.78 -3.38 20.56
N ASP A 137 -10.16 -3.93 21.71
CA ASP A 137 -9.23 -4.50 22.70
C ASP A 137 -8.09 -3.54 23.11
N GLY A 138 -8.40 -2.24 23.19
CA GLY A 138 -7.44 -1.18 23.52
C GLY A 138 -6.44 -0.85 22.39
N MET A 139 -6.64 -1.40 21.20
CA MET A 139 -5.86 -1.08 20.00
C MET A 139 -6.62 -0.10 19.13
N VAL A 140 -5.94 0.95 18.70
CA VAL A 140 -6.46 1.91 17.71
C VAL A 140 -6.55 1.23 16.36
N ILE A 141 -7.76 1.15 15.81
CA ILE A 141 -8.04 0.57 14.49
C ILE A 141 -8.77 1.56 13.57
N ASP A 142 -8.65 2.86 13.87
CA ASP A 142 -9.33 3.97 13.17
C ASP A 142 -9.43 3.74 11.64
N PRO A 143 -10.64 3.47 11.11
CA PRO A 143 -10.83 3.40 9.66
C PRO A 143 -10.52 4.74 9.01
N LEU A 144 -9.79 4.72 7.91
CA LEU A 144 -9.40 5.88 7.13
C LEU A 144 -10.02 5.81 5.74
N LYS A 145 -10.41 6.97 5.22
CA LYS A 145 -10.92 7.14 3.86
C LYS A 145 -10.40 8.43 3.26
N SER A 146 -9.86 8.37 2.05
CA SER A 146 -9.47 9.53 1.27
C SER A 146 -10.24 9.59 -0.04
N CYS A 147 -10.64 10.79 -0.42
CA CYS A 147 -11.17 11.11 -1.74
C CYS A 147 -10.18 12.06 -2.41
N HIS A 148 -9.72 11.72 -3.62
CA HIS A 148 -8.75 12.53 -4.35
C HIS A 148 -9.07 12.58 -5.85
N VAL A 149 -8.88 13.73 -6.48
CA VAL A 149 -8.98 13.89 -7.94
C VAL A 149 -7.61 14.18 -8.53
N VAL A 150 -7.21 13.41 -9.54
CA VAL A 150 -5.91 13.49 -10.20
C VAL A 150 -6.10 13.59 -11.71
N LYS A 151 -5.46 14.57 -12.37
CA LYS A 151 -5.52 14.74 -13.83
C LYS A 151 -4.38 14.01 -14.53
N GLY A 152 -4.54 13.70 -15.81
CA GLY A 152 -3.42 13.21 -16.65
C GLY A 152 -3.22 11.69 -16.67
N VAL A 153 -4.02 10.94 -15.90
CA VAL A 153 -3.85 9.50 -15.69
C VAL A 153 -5.20 8.78 -15.65
N THR A 154 -5.20 7.50 -15.98
CA THR A 154 -6.39 6.62 -15.87
C THR A 154 -6.42 5.86 -14.55
N ALA A 155 -7.57 5.27 -14.24
CA ALA A 155 -7.75 4.34 -13.14
C ALA A 155 -6.90 3.07 -13.31
N ARG A 156 -6.78 2.57 -14.55
CA ARG A 156 -5.93 1.41 -14.85
C ARG A 156 -4.47 1.70 -14.53
N GLU A 157 -3.95 2.85 -14.96
CA GLU A 157 -2.59 3.29 -14.65
C GLU A 157 -2.40 3.40 -13.13
N MET A 158 -3.31 4.09 -12.43
CA MET A 158 -3.21 4.28 -10.97
C MET A 158 -3.20 2.94 -10.22
N CYS A 159 -4.09 2.01 -10.56
CA CYS A 159 -4.12 0.68 -9.94
C CYS A 159 -2.88 -0.16 -10.30
N HIS A 160 -2.39 -0.07 -11.54
CA HIS A 160 -1.19 -0.79 -11.99
C HIS A 160 0.04 -0.43 -11.14
N TYR A 161 0.36 0.86 -10.98
CA TYR A 161 1.53 1.28 -10.20
C TYR A 161 1.36 1.05 -8.68
N PHE A 162 0.13 0.92 -8.17
CA PHE A 162 -0.12 0.57 -6.78
C PHE A 162 0.07 -0.94 -6.52
N PHE A 163 -0.44 -1.77 -7.44
CA PHE A 163 -0.40 -3.22 -7.38
C PHE A 163 1.00 -3.78 -7.68
N ASP A 164 1.60 -3.35 -8.78
CA ASP A 164 2.81 -4.00 -9.32
C ASP A 164 4.03 -3.74 -8.42
N PRO A 165 4.62 -4.81 -7.85
CA PRO A 165 5.72 -4.68 -6.92
C PRO A 165 7.01 -4.13 -7.55
N ALA A 166 7.13 -4.12 -8.88
CA ALA A 166 8.28 -3.54 -9.57
C ALA A 166 8.45 -2.04 -9.30
N TYR A 167 7.35 -1.34 -9.02
CA TYR A 167 7.33 0.10 -8.77
C TYR A 167 7.24 0.45 -7.29
N ARG A 168 7.02 -0.55 -6.41
CA ARG A 168 6.74 -0.31 -4.98
C ARG A 168 7.79 0.57 -4.31
N ASN A 169 9.07 0.28 -4.52
CA ASN A 169 10.17 1.00 -3.87
C ASN A 169 10.38 2.43 -4.39
N ASP A 170 9.76 2.81 -5.51
CA ASP A 170 9.92 4.16 -6.06
C ASP A 170 9.09 5.18 -5.26
N TRP A 171 7.90 4.76 -4.81
CA TRP A 171 6.97 5.63 -4.10
C TRP A 171 6.78 5.28 -2.62
N GLU A 172 6.93 4.02 -2.22
CA GLU A 172 6.74 3.59 -0.83
C GLU A 172 8.00 3.86 0.01
N THR A 173 7.83 4.52 1.15
CA THR A 173 8.96 4.99 1.98
C THR A 173 8.98 4.38 3.39
N THR A 174 7.92 3.68 3.77
CA THR A 174 7.73 3.10 5.11
C THR A 174 8.27 1.67 5.22
N LEU A 175 8.68 1.05 4.12
CA LEU A 175 9.09 -0.34 4.07
C LEU A 175 10.58 -0.56 4.37
N GLU A 176 10.88 -1.77 4.84
CA GLU A 176 12.21 -2.31 5.05
C GLU A 176 12.56 -3.50 4.17
N ASP A 177 11.62 -4.41 3.99
CA ASP A 177 11.79 -5.54 3.10
C ASP A 177 10.43 -5.90 2.51
N VAL A 178 10.43 -6.35 1.26
CA VAL A 178 9.25 -6.81 0.53
C VAL A 178 9.58 -8.14 -0.10
N GLN A 179 8.72 -9.13 0.13
CA GLN A 179 8.82 -10.47 -0.43
C GLN A 179 7.49 -10.85 -1.05
N ILE A 180 7.53 -11.42 -2.26
CA ILE A 180 6.38 -12.11 -2.83
C ILE A 180 6.47 -13.55 -2.36
N VAL A 181 5.53 -13.96 -1.51
CA VAL A 181 5.52 -15.32 -0.95
C VAL A 181 4.67 -16.29 -1.75
N ASP A 182 3.79 -15.77 -2.63
CA ASP A 182 2.96 -16.58 -3.52
C ASP A 182 2.49 -15.76 -4.73
N ASN A 183 2.43 -16.41 -5.88
CA ASN A 183 1.94 -15.85 -7.14
C ASN A 183 0.69 -16.64 -7.54
N VAL A 184 -0.46 -16.18 -7.03
CA VAL A 184 -1.75 -16.85 -7.20
C VAL A 184 -2.23 -16.75 -8.64
N ALA A 185 -2.09 -15.57 -9.24
CA ALA A 185 -2.42 -15.26 -10.63
C ALA A 185 -1.71 -13.94 -11.04
N PRO A 186 -1.63 -13.59 -12.33
CA PRO A 186 -1.03 -12.33 -12.77
C PRO A 186 -1.61 -11.08 -12.10
N ASP A 187 -2.88 -11.11 -11.71
CA ASP A 187 -3.61 -10.03 -11.04
C ASP A 187 -3.72 -10.23 -9.51
N THR A 188 -3.07 -11.26 -8.95
CA THR A 188 -3.22 -11.67 -7.55
C THR A 188 -1.91 -12.19 -6.96
N LEU A 189 -1.33 -11.45 -6.00
CA LEU A 189 -0.06 -11.80 -5.36
C LEU A 189 -0.22 -11.86 -3.84
N VAL A 190 0.62 -12.64 -3.16
CA VAL A 190 0.72 -12.62 -1.69
C VAL A 190 2.06 -12.02 -1.29
N PHE A 191 2.01 -11.01 -0.43
CA PHE A 191 3.16 -10.25 0.04
C PHE A 191 3.44 -10.52 1.52
N LEU A 192 4.73 -10.62 1.85
CA LEU A 192 5.24 -10.40 3.20
C LEU A 192 6.08 -9.13 3.21
N GLN A 193 5.64 -8.13 3.97
CA GLN A 193 6.29 -6.83 4.06
C GLN A 193 6.75 -6.55 5.49
N THR A 194 7.97 -6.07 5.65
CA THR A 194 8.48 -5.57 6.93
C THR A 194 8.53 -4.05 6.88
N TYR A 195 8.01 -3.37 7.91
CA TYR A 195 7.98 -1.92 8.00
C TYR A 195 9.15 -1.37 8.80
N LYS A 196 9.57 -0.14 8.51
CA LYS A 196 10.49 0.63 9.34
C LYS A 196 9.93 0.71 10.77
N ARG A 197 10.81 0.51 11.76
CA ARG A 197 10.41 0.50 13.17
C ARG A 197 9.98 1.90 13.62
N ILE A 198 8.82 1.97 14.28
CA ILE A 198 8.29 3.16 14.94
C ILE A 198 8.55 3.02 16.45
N TRP A 199 9.48 3.80 16.98
CA TRP A 199 9.76 3.85 18.43
C TRP A 199 8.59 4.52 19.18
N PRO A 200 8.20 4.05 20.38
CA PRO A 200 8.84 3.03 21.22
C PRO A 200 8.46 1.58 20.89
N ALA A 201 7.52 1.37 19.98
CA ALA A 201 6.93 0.07 19.80
C ALA A 201 7.78 -0.89 18.92
N SER A 202 7.43 -2.17 18.91
CA SER A 202 8.17 -3.23 18.18
C SER A 202 8.16 -3.00 16.67
N GLN A 203 9.05 -3.65 15.93
CA GLN A 203 8.95 -3.62 14.46
C GLN A 203 7.70 -4.36 13.99
N ARG A 204 7.13 -3.97 12.84
CA ARG A 204 5.90 -4.58 12.30
C ARG A 204 6.17 -5.29 10.98
N ASP A 205 5.47 -6.39 10.76
CA ASP A 205 5.34 -7.05 9.46
C ASP A 205 3.86 -7.17 9.06
N ALA A 206 3.58 -7.31 7.77
CA ALA A 206 2.26 -7.60 7.23
C ALA A 206 2.36 -8.74 6.22
N LEU A 207 1.52 -9.75 6.38
CA LEU A 207 1.27 -10.80 5.39
C LEU A 207 -0.12 -10.57 4.81
N PHE A 208 -0.22 -10.32 3.51
CA PHE A 208 -1.49 -10.00 2.85
C PHE A 208 -1.51 -10.44 1.41
N TRP A 209 -2.68 -10.83 0.91
CA TRP A 209 -2.89 -10.91 -0.54
C TRP A 209 -3.23 -9.53 -1.08
N SER A 210 -2.86 -9.27 -2.33
CA SER A 210 -3.19 -8.09 -3.12
C SER A 210 -3.84 -8.56 -4.41
N HIS A 211 -5.01 -8.04 -4.73
CA HIS A 211 -5.75 -8.39 -5.93
C HIS A 211 -6.16 -7.13 -6.68
N MET A 212 -5.85 -7.07 -7.97
CA MET A 212 -6.24 -6.00 -8.87
C MET A 212 -7.38 -6.48 -9.77
N ARG A 213 -8.46 -5.70 -9.89
CA ARG A 213 -9.57 -6.05 -10.81
C ARG A 213 -10.26 -4.85 -11.44
N ARG A 214 -10.81 -5.06 -12.62
CA ARG A 214 -11.74 -4.13 -13.28
C ARG A 214 -13.14 -4.36 -12.73
N ILE A 215 -13.88 -3.28 -12.52
CA ILE A 215 -15.27 -3.33 -12.08
C ILE A 215 -16.17 -3.09 -13.29
N THR A 216 -17.09 -4.01 -13.53
CA THR A 216 -18.03 -3.95 -14.66
C THR A 216 -19.46 -3.66 -14.21
N ASP A 217 -19.77 -3.83 -12.93
CA ASP A 217 -21.09 -3.63 -12.35
C ASP A 217 -21.17 -2.33 -11.54
N ASN A 218 -22.36 -1.71 -11.58
CA ASN A 218 -22.66 -0.51 -10.80
C ASN A 218 -21.64 0.61 -10.99
N VAL A 219 -21.12 0.75 -12.22
CA VAL A 219 -20.18 1.82 -12.59
C VAL A 219 -20.94 3.15 -12.69
N ASP A 220 -20.37 4.20 -12.09
CA ASP A 220 -20.97 5.53 -12.10
C ASP A 220 -21.24 6.01 -13.52
N THR A 221 -22.41 6.64 -13.71
CA THR A 221 -22.76 7.27 -14.98
C THR A 221 -21.68 8.26 -15.41
N GLY A 222 -21.09 8.02 -16.59
CA GLY A 222 -20.05 8.87 -17.17
C GLY A 222 -18.62 8.47 -16.83
N ALA A 223 -18.39 7.47 -15.95
CA ALA A 223 -17.06 6.87 -15.82
C ALA A 223 -16.75 6.02 -17.06
N ASN A 224 -15.56 6.18 -17.63
CA ASN A 224 -15.06 5.39 -18.75
C ASN A 224 -14.70 3.96 -18.30
N ASP A 225 -14.04 3.85 -17.16
CA ASP A 225 -13.67 2.58 -16.53
C ASP A 225 -13.51 2.77 -15.02
N VAL A 226 -13.53 1.63 -14.31
CA VAL A 226 -13.30 1.56 -12.87
C VAL A 226 -12.36 0.39 -12.60
N TRP A 227 -11.30 0.67 -11.86
CA TRP A 227 -10.31 -0.31 -11.44
C TRP A 227 -10.13 -0.25 -9.93
N VAL A 228 -9.86 -1.40 -9.33
CA VAL A 228 -9.57 -1.50 -7.90
C VAL A 228 -8.32 -2.32 -7.65
N VAL A 229 -7.63 -1.99 -6.55
CA VAL A 229 -6.67 -2.88 -5.90
C VAL A 229 -7.11 -3.05 -4.46
N CYS A 230 -7.31 -4.29 -4.03
CA CYS A 230 -7.63 -4.62 -2.66
C CYS A 230 -6.50 -5.42 -2.02
N ASN A 231 -6.07 -5.01 -0.83
CA ASN A 231 -5.07 -5.71 -0.03
C ASN A 231 -5.73 -6.14 1.27
N HIS A 232 -5.59 -7.40 1.65
CA HIS A 232 -6.15 -7.90 2.91
C HIS A 232 -5.23 -8.92 3.55
N SER A 233 -5.08 -8.82 4.87
CA SER A 233 -4.22 -9.71 5.63
C SER A 233 -4.64 -11.17 5.47
N ASN A 234 -3.66 -11.99 5.08
CA ASN A 234 -3.84 -13.41 4.93
C ASN A 234 -3.52 -14.10 6.26
N GLN A 235 -4.48 -14.87 6.77
CA GLN A 235 -4.37 -15.59 8.05
C GLN A 235 -4.28 -17.11 7.86
N ASN A 236 -4.09 -17.59 6.62
CA ASN A 236 -3.95 -19.01 6.34
C ASN A 236 -2.62 -19.56 6.88
N ASP A 237 -2.70 -20.66 7.64
CA ASP A 237 -1.57 -21.28 8.34
C ASP A 237 -0.48 -21.87 7.42
N GLU A 238 -0.76 -22.02 6.11
CA GLU A 238 0.24 -22.47 5.13
C GLU A 238 1.27 -21.38 4.78
N TYR A 239 1.02 -20.13 5.18
CA TYR A 239 1.91 -18.99 4.95
C TYR A 239 2.73 -18.67 6.21
N PRO A 240 3.82 -17.88 6.11
CA PRO A 240 4.67 -17.56 7.25
C PRO A 240 3.86 -17.02 8.46
N PRO A 241 3.87 -17.74 9.59
CA PRO A 241 2.95 -17.43 10.67
C PRO A 241 3.35 -16.13 11.36
N ALA A 242 2.36 -15.51 12.00
CA ALA A 242 2.54 -14.25 12.69
C ALA A 242 3.58 -14.35 13.81
N ASN A 243 4.24 -13.22 14.09
CA ASN A 243 5.12 -13.04 15.25
C ASN A 243 6.32 -14.02 15.31
N GLN A 244 6.74 -14.56 14.16
CA GLN A 244 8.03 -15.23 14.07
C GLN A 244 9.16 -14.19 13.97
N GLY A 245 10.06 -14.19 14.96
CA GLY A 245 11.20 -13.27 15.00
C GLY A 245 10.97 -12.04 15.88
N LYS A 246 11.37 -10.85 15.41
CA LYS A 246 11.35 -9.59 16.17
C LYS A 246 10.20 -8.64 15.78
N CYS A 247 9.33 -9.08 14.87
CA CYS A 247 8.22 -8.30 14.35
C CYS A 247 6.89 -8.69 15.00
N VAL A 248 6.00 -7.72 15.16
CA VAL A 248 4.59 -7.92 15.50
C VAL A 248 3.76 -7.82 14.22
N ARG A 249 2.90 -8.81 13.96
CA ARG A 249 2.06 -8.86 12.76
C ARG A 249 0.94 -7.83 12.82
N ILE A 250 0.88 -6.91 11.86
CA ILE A 250 -0.30 -6.06 11.66
C ILE A 250 -1.33 -6.77 10.79
N TYR A 251 -2.60 -6.44 10.99
CA TYR A 251 -3.69 -6.90 10.15
C TYR A 251 -4.30 -5.71 9.42
N LEU A 252 -4.30 -5.75 8.10
CA LEU A 252 -4.75 -4.64 7.26
C LEU A 252 -5.87 -5.08 6.33
N THR A 253 -6.74 -4.14 6.03
CA THR A 253 -7.63 -4.17 4.87
C THR A 253 -7.54 -2.82 4.19
N VAL A 254 -7.16 -2.81 2.92
CA VAL A 254 -6.97 -1.61 2.12
C VAL A 254 -7.68 -1.81 0.79
N ILE A 255 -8.32 -0.76 0.29
CA ILE A 255 -8.81 -0.72 -1.09
C ILE A 255 -8.49 0.63 -1.71
N LEU A 256 -7.92 0.59 -2.91
CA LEU A 256 -7.79 1.72 -3.81
C LEU A 256 -8.83 1.53 -4.91
N VAL A 257 -9.82 2.41 -4.98
CA VAL A 257 -10.81 2.46 -6.06
C VAL A 257 -10.48 3.66 -6.93
N CYS A 258 -10.35 3.43 -8.24
CA CYS A 258 -10.07 4.48 -9.21
C CYS A 258 -11.11 4.47 -10.31
N GLN A 259 -11.52 5.66 -10.76
CA GLN A 259 -12.51 5.84 -11.81
C GLN A 259 -11.99 6.84 -12.84
N THR A 260 -11.91 6.44 -14.10
CA THR A 260 -11.49 7.34 -15.19
C THR A 260 -12.69 8.10 -15.73
N TYR A 261 -12.55 9.41 -15.89
CA TYR A 261 -13.48 10.27 -16.61
C TYR A 261 -12.74 10.95 -17.76
N LEU A 262 -13.42 11.06 -18.89
CA LEU A 262 -12.94 11.77 -20.07
C LEU A 262 -13.66 13.12 -20.21
N THR A 263 -12.99 14.11 -20.76
CA THR A 263 -13.64 15.36 -21.18
C THR A 263 -14.82 15.05 -22.13
N PRO A 264 -15.99 15.71 -21.99
CA PRO A 264 -17.16 15.43 -22.83
C PRO A 264 -16.85 15.44 -24.33
N GLY A 265 -17.30 14.40 -25.04
CA GLY A 265 -17.07 14.23 -26.49
C GLY A 265 -15.72 13.60 -26.86
N LYS A 266 -14.86 13.28 -25.88
CA LYS A 266 -13.65 12.47 -26.09
C LYS A 266 -13.94 11.00 -25.84
N ASP A 267 -13.16 10.15 -26.48
CA ASP A 267 -13.14 8.70 -26.29
C ASP A 267 -11.69 8.19 -26.12
N SER A 268 -11.51 6.89 -25.91
CA SER A 268 -10.19 6.28 -25.74
C SER A 268 -9.25 6.41 -26.94
N LYS A 269 -9.77 6.80 -28.12
CA LYS A 269 -8.97 6.98 -29.34
C LYS A 269 -8.55 8.43 -29.55
N THR A 270 -9.30 9.38 -28.99
CA THR A 270 -9.15 10.82 -29.25
C THR A 270 -8.74 11.63 -28.02
N ALA A 271 -8.82 11.04 -26.84
CA ALA A 271 -8.38 11.65 -25.59
C ALA A 271 -6.85 11.76 -25.53
N THR A 272 -6.39 12.89 -25.01
CA THR A 272 -5.02 13.12 -24.58
C THR A 272 -4.97 13.08 -23.04
N ARG A 273 -3.76 13.14 -22.44
CA ARG A 273 -3.63 13.19 -20.98
C ARG A 273 -4.38 14.37 -20.36
N ASP A 274 -4.44 15.51 -21.04
CA ASP A 274 -5.18 16.70 -20.57
C ASP A 274 -6.70 16.48 -20.52
N ASP A 275 -7.20 15.48 -21.25
CA ASP A 275 -8.61 15.08 -21.25
C ASP A 275 -8.95 14.05 -20.16
N LEU A 276 -7.96 13.60 -19.36
CA LEU A 276 -8.12 12.57 -18.35
C LEU A 276 -8.30 13.14 -16.95
N THR A 277 -9.31 12.65 -16.25
CA THR A 277 -9.48 12.85 -14.80
C THR A 277 -9.72 11.51 -14.12
N CYS A 278 -8.84 11.14 -13.19
CA CYS A 278 -9.00 9.97 -12.32
C CYS A 278 -9.53 10.41 -10.96
N LYS A 279 -10.71 9.92 -10.57
CA LYS A 279 -11.17 10.00 -9.18
C LYS A 279 -10.69 8.80 -8.40
N ILE A 280 -10.22 9.04 -7.19
CA ILE A 280 -9.63 8.05 -6.30
C ILE A 280 -10.42 8.03 -5.00
N THR A 281 -10.80 6.84 -4.57
CA THR A 281 -11.21 6.58 -3.21
C THR A 281 -10.27 5.55 -2.62
N TYR A 282 -9.54 5.94 -1.57
CA TYR A 282 -8.62 5.07 -0.86
C TYR A 282 -9.18 4.83 0.55
N CYS A 283 -9.41 3.57 0.92
CA CYS A 283 -9.83 3.20 2.28
C CYS A 283 -8.77 2.29 2.91
N SER A 284 -8.54 2.46 4.21
CA SER A 284 -7.58 1.65 4.97
C SER A 284 -8.05 1.45 6.39
N THR A 285 -8.01 0.21 6.86
CA THR A 285 -8.21 -0.16 8.26
C THR A 285 -7.03 -1.03 8.67
N VAL A 286 -6.30 -0.62 9.70
CA VAL A 286 -5.10 -1.30 10.16
C VAL A 286 -5.20 -1.58 11.65
N ASN A 287 -5.16 -2.86 12.00
CA ASN A 287 -4.98 -3.32 13.36
C ASN A 287 -3.47 -3.49 13.63
N PRO A 288 -2.92 -2.84 14.67
CA PRO A 288 -1.48 -2.90 14.98
C PRO A 288 -1.00 -4.27 15.49
N GLY A 289 -1.92 -5.20 15.76
CA GLY A 289 -1.67 -6.59 16.20
C GLY A 289 -1.10 -6.74 17.60
N GLY A 290 -0.84 -5.63 18.27
CA GLY A 290 -0.29 -5.55 19.62
C GLY A 290 -0.17 -4.11 20.07
N TRP A 291 0.36 -3.93 21.27
CA TRP A 291 0.39 -2.61 21.92
C TRP A 291 1.11 -1.55 21.08
N ALA A 292 0.47 -0.39 20.95
CA ALA A 292 1.01 0.83 20.37
C ALA A 292 0.32 2.04 21.03
N PRO A 293 1.05 3.12 21.37
CA PRO A 293 0.41 4.29 21.95
C PRO A 293 -0.56 4.95 20.96
N ALA A 294 -1.82 5.13 21.36
CA ALA A 294 -2.86 5.70 20.51
C ALA A 294 -2.48 7.09 19.95
N THR A 295 -1.96 7.97 20.81
CA THR A 295 -1.51 9.31 20.43
C THR A 295 -0.42 9.28 19.37
N VAL A 296 0.55 8.36 19.51
CA VAL A 296 1.63 8.16 18.54
C VAL A 296 1.10 7.64 17.22
N LEU A 297 0.24 6.61 17.23
CA LEU A 297 -0.37 6.08 16.00
C LEU A 297 -1.19 7.15 15.25
N ARG A 298 -2.01 7.90 15.98
CA ARG A 298 -2.84 8.96 15.40
C ARG A 298 -2.01 10.11 14.83
N ALA A 299 -0.91 10.49 15.48
CA ALA A 299 0.02 11.48 14.94
C ALA A 299 0.71 10.98 13.67
N ILE A 300 1.12 9.72 13.64
CA ILE A 300 1.80 9.11 12.48
C ILE A 300 0.87 9.04 11.29
N TYR A 301 -0.33 8.46 11.41
CA TYR A 301 -1.20 8.34 10.25
C TYR A 301 -1.62 9.72 9.72
N LYS A 302 -1.77 10.71 10.61
CA LYS A 302 -2.11 12.08 10.21
C LYS A 302 -1.02 12.73 9.35
N LYS A 303 0.25 12.35 9.56
CA LYS A 303 1.40 12.80 8.76
C LYS A 303 1.61 11.93 7.52
N GLU A 304 1.64 10.62 7.69
CA GLU A 304 2.10 9.69 6.66
C GLU A 304 1.06 9.42 5.56
N TYR A 305 -0.25 9.39 5.84
CA TYR A 305 -1.25 9.13 4.79
C TYR A 305 -1.35 10.25 3.74
N PRO A 306 -1.41 11.55 4.12
CA PRO A 306 -1.33 12.66 3.16
C PRO A 306 -0.05 12.63 2.34
N LYS A 307 1.09 12.38 2.99
CA LYS A 307 2.40 12.28 2.34
C LYS A 307 2.44 11.11 1.35
N PHE A 308 1.95 9.94 1.75
CA PHE A 308 1.85 8.76 0.89
C PHE A 308 1.01 9.05 -0.35
N LEU A 309 -0.25 9.48 -0.18
CA LEU A 309 -1.14 9.63 -1.33
C LEU A 309 -0.62 10.69 -2.30
N LYS A 310 -0.10 11.81 -1.80
CA LYS A 310 0.51 12.86 -2.65
C LYS A 310 1.75 12.38 -3.39
N ARG A 311 2.65 11.66 -2.71
CA ARG A 311 3.86 11.10 -3.33
C ARG A 311 3.50 10.06 -4.39
N PHE A 312 2.57 9.16 -4.06
CA PHE A 312 2.14 8.09 -4.94
C PHE A 312 1.44 8.64 -6.19
N THR A 313 0.42 9.49 -6.04
CA THR A 313 -0.30 10.03 -7.20
C THR A 313 0.59 10.91 -8.07
N GLY A 314 1.48 11.72 -7.47
CA GLY A 314 2.49 12.48 -8.20
C GLY A 314 3.45 11.58 -8.98
N TYR A 315 3.93 10.51 -8.35
CA TYR A 315 4.78 9.51 -9.01
C TYR A 315 4.08 8.88 -10.23
N VAL A 316 2.82 8.46 -10.11
CA VAL A 316 2.08 7.88 -11.24
C VAL A 316 1.94 8.87 -12.38
N VAL A 317 1.58 10.12 -12.08
CA VAL A 317 1.51 11.19 -13.09
C VAL A 317 2.85 11.35 -13.81
N ASP A 318 3.96 11.41 -13.08
CA ASP A 318 5.30 11.55 -13.64
C ASP A 318 5.70 10.34 -14.52
N GLN A 319 5.40 9.12 -14.07
CA GLN A 319 5.68 7.90 -14.83
C GLN A 319 4.88 7.82 -16.14
N CYS A 320 3.67 8.37 -16.15
CA CYS A 320 2.78 8.24 -17.29
C CYS A 320 2.95 9.36 -18.32
N LYS A 321 3.40 10.57 -17.95
CA LYS A 321 3.48 11.77 -18.82
C LYS A 321 3.86 11.54 -20.29
N ALA A 322 4.86 10.71 -20.56
CA ALA A 322 5.38 10.44 -21.90
C ALA A 322 5.07 9.04 -22.45
N LYS A 323 4.24 8.25 -21.77
CA LYS A 323 3.83 6.90 -22.18
C LYS A 323 2.47 6.94 -22.89
N PRO A 324 2.16 5.98 -23.77
CA PRO A 324 0.79 5.76 -24.24
C PRO A 324 -0.19 5.60 -23.09
N ILE A 325 -1.44 6.03 -23.28
CA ILE A 325 -2.50 5.89 -22.26
C ILE A 325 -2.89 4.41 -22.15
N MET A 326 -2.86 3.88 -20.93
CA MET A 326 -3.36 2.54 -20.62
C MET A 326 -4.81 2.64 -20.11
N TYR A 327 -5.75 2.01 -20.81
CA TYR A 327 -7.17 1.93 -20.41
C TYR A 327 -7.49 0.58 -19.73
#